data_AF-A0AB39BEG3-F1
#
_entry.id   AF-A0AB39BEG3-F1
#
_cell.length_a   1.000
_cell.length_b   1.000
_cell.length_c   1.000
_cell.angle_alpha   90.00
_cell.angle_beta   90.00
_cell.angle_gamma   90.00
#
_symmetry.space_group_name_H-M   'P 1'
#
loop_
_entity.id
_entity.type
_entity.pdbx_description
1 polymer ?
#
loop_
_entity_poly.entity_id
_entity_poly.type
_entity_poly.pdbx_seq_one_letter_code
_entity_poly.pdbx_strand_id
1 'polypeptide(L)' 'MTSPSPNVFRASIAAIDEAHPLKTPLHFNQAHISPRLDRLEATTAYLVDYIAYLEQRLAALESRAATIPGDPER' A
#
# COMPACT_ATOMS: atom_id res chain seq x y z
N MET A 1 8.94 11.11 -28.10
CA MET A 1 8.71 9.82 -27.43
C MET A 1 8.85 10.05 -25.93
N THR A 2 7.75 10.32 -25.25
CA THR A 2 7.73 10.60 -23.81
C THR A 2 7.86 9.26 -23.09
N SER A 3 9.03 9.01 -22.49
CA SER A 3 9.27 7.81 -21.70
C SER A 3 8.25 7.80 -20.54
N PRO A 4 7.51 6.70 -20.28
CA PRO A 4 6.60 6.66 -19.15
C PRO A 4 7.44 6.77 -17.87
N SER A 5 7.16 7.78 -17.05
CA SER A 5 7.81 7.98 -15.75
C SER A 5 7.91 6.63 -15.04
N PRO A 6 9.10 6.19 -14.60
CA PRO A 6 9.24 4.92 -13.92
C PRO A 6 8.27 4.94 -12.74
N ASN A 7 7.31 4.02 -12.76
CA ASN A 7 6.24 3.94 -11.78
C ASN A 7 6.91 3.92 -10.40
N VAL A 8 6.79 5.04 -9.66
CA VAL A 8 7.55 5.29 -8.41
C VAL A 8 7.37 4.13 -7.44
N PHE A 9 6.18 3.55 -7.42
CA PHE A 9 5.87 2.33 -6.69
C PHE A 9 6.78 1.16 -7.07
N ARG A 10 6.97 0.88 -8.36
CA ARG A 10 7.88 -0.20 -8.83
C ARG A 10 9.32 0.05 -8.42
N ALA A 11 9.77 1.31 -8.44
CA ALA A 11 11.12 1.67 -7.98
C ALA A 11 11.29 1.44 -6.47
N SER A 12 10.27 1.78 -5.67
CA SER A 12 10.27 1.55 -4.22
C SER A 12 10.29 0.06 -3.88
N ILE A 13 9.49 -0.76 -4.57
CA ILE A 13 9.50 -2.22 -4.36
C ILE A 13 10.87 -2.81 -4.70
N ALA A 14 11.47 -2.41 -5.83
CA ALA A 14 12.80 -2.87 -6.21
C ALA A 14 13.88 -2.52 -5.16
N ALA A 15 13.83 -1.31 -4.59
CA ALA A 15 14.77 -0.88 -3.53
C ALA A 15 14.60 -1.70 -2.23
N ILE A 16 13.37 -2.09 -1.89
CA ILE A 16 13.08 -2.94 -0.72
C ILE A 16 13.64 -4.34 -0.92
N ASP A 17 13.42 -4.94 -2.10
CA ASP A 17 13.93 -6.28 -2.43
C ASP A 17 15.46 -6.31 -2.46
N GLU A 18 16.09 -5.25 -2.99
CA GLU A 18 17.56 -5.10 -3.00
C GLU A 18 18.14 -4.95 -1.58
N ALA A 19 17.47 -4.19 -0.71
CA ALA A 19 17.88 -4.02 0.68
C ALA A 19 17.66 -5.30 1.53
N HIS A 20 16.73 -6.15 1.12
CA HIS A 20 16.32 -7.35 1.85
C HIS A 20 16.30 -8.59 0.96
N PRO A 21 17.45 -8.99 0.39
CA PRO A 21 17.50 -10.09 -0.56
C PRO A 21 17.05 -11.39 0.10
N LEU A 22 16.18 -12.12 -0.58
CA LEU A 22 15.75 -13.45 -0.15
C LEU A 22 16.98 -14.36 -0.02
N LYS A 23 17.24 -14.86 1.18
CA LYS A 23 18.28 -15.87 1.43
C LYS A 23 17.77 -17.23 0.89
N THR A 24 18.41 -17.76 -0.14
CA THR A 24 18.16 -19.06 -0.83
C THR A 24 18.08 -20.30 0.08
N PRO A 25 17.53 -21.46 -0.37
CA PRO A 25 16.52 -21.70 -1.40
C PRO A 25 15.19 -22.19 -0.78
N LEU A 26 14.05 -21.86 -1.42
CA LEU A 26 12.68 -22.19 -0.96
C LEU A 26 12.36 -23.70 -0.78
N HIS A 27 13.29 -24.59 -1.10
CA HIS A 27 13.01 -25.97 -1.50
C HIS A 27 12.79 -26.92 -0.31
N PHE A 28 13.20 -26.53 0.91
CA PHE A 28 13.08 -27.38 2.11
C PHE A 28 12.09 -26.87 3.16
N ASN A 29 11.39 -25.75 2.91
CA ASN A 29 10.60 -25.10 3.96
C ASN A 29 9.20 -24.67 3.51
N GLN A 30 8.64 -25.33 2.50
CA GLN A 30 7.32 -25.01 1.94
C GLN A 30 6.21 -25.00 3.02
N ALA A 31 6.27 -25.91 3.99
CA ALA A 31 5.36 -25.94 5.15
C ALA A 31 5.42 -24.69 6.04
N HIS A 32 6.54 -23.97 6.07
CA HIS A 32 6.69 -22.73 6.82
C HIS A 32 6.47 -21.48 5.96
N ILE A 33 6.74 -21.56 4.66
CA ILE A 33 6.62 -20.44 3.73
C ILE A 33 5.16 -20.24 3.31
N SER A 34 4.43 -21.31 2.97
CA SER A 34 3.04 -21.21 2.53
C SER A 34 2.14 -20.52 3.56
N PRO A 35 2.12 -20.90 4.86
CA PRO A 35 1.28 -20.19 5.84
C PRO A 35 1.69 -18.74 6.07
N ARG A 36 2.96 -18.39 5.82
CA ARG A 36 3.45 -17.01 5.93
C ARG A 36 3.01 -16.18 4.72
N LEU A 37 3.03 -16.77 3.53
CA LEU A 37 2.49 -16.14 2.32
C LEU A 37 0.98 -15.97 2.43
N ASP A 38 0.25 -16.99 2.89
CA ASP A 38 -1.20 -16.90 3.11
C ASP A 38 -1.55 -15.80 4.13
N ARG A 39 -0.77 -15.70 5.22
CA ARG A 39 -0.92 -14.62 6.20
C ARG A 39 -0.60 -13.25 5.60
N LEU A 40 0.44 -13.14 4.77
CA LEU A 40 0.79 -11.89 4.10
C LEU A 40 -0.32 -11.49 3.11
N GLU A 41 -0.84 -12.42 2.31
CA GLU A 41 -1.95 -12.19 1.39
C GLU A 41 -3.21 -11.72 2.12
N ALA A 42 -3.56 -12.38 3.23
CA ALA A 42 -4.68 -11.95 4.08
C ALA A 42 -4.45 -10.56 4.70
N THR A 43 -3.21 -10.26 5.11
CA THR A 43 -2.83 -8.93 5.63
C THR A 43 -2.95 -7.86 4.55
N THR A 44 -2.47 -8.15 3.34
CA THR A 44 -2.57 -7.24 2.19
C THR A 44 -4.02 -6.98 1.83
N ALA A 45 -4.87 -8.02 1.80
CA ALA A 45 -6.31 -7.87 1.54
C ALA A 45 -6.97 -6.94 2.57
N TYR A 46 -6.73 -7.19 3.87
CA TYR A 46 -7.23 -6.33 4.94
C TYR A 46 -6.77 -4.87 4.80
N LEU A 47 -5.49 -4.65 4.46
CA LEU A 47 -4.94 -3.30 4.32
C LEU A 47 -5.56 -2.56 3.12
N VAL A 48 -5.83 -3.24 2.01
CA VAL A 48 -6.54 -2.66 0.86
C VAL A 48 -7.95 -2.20 1.27
N ASP A 49 -8.70 -3.05 1.96
CA ASP A 49 -10.05 -2.71 2.44
C ASP A 49 -10.00 -1.54 3.44
N TYR A 50 -9.00 -1.53 4.32
CA TYR A 50 -8.82 -0.46 5.30
C TYR A 50 -8.46 0.88 4.65
N ILE A 51 -7.61 0.88 3.61
CA ILE A 51 -7.30 2.09 2.83
C ILE A 51 -8.57 2.63 2.17
N ALA A 52 -9.36 1.77 1.52
CA ALA A 52 -10.61 2.19 0.89
C ALA A 52 -11.60 2.81 1.90
N TYR A 53 -11.68 2.25 3.11
CA TYR A 53 -12.46 2.82 4.20
C TYR A 53 -11.95 4.20 4.62
N LEU A 54 -10.63 4.37 4.77
CA LEU A 54 -10.03 5.65 5.15
C LEU A 54 -10.25 6.73 4.07
N GLU A 55 -10.13 6.37 2.80
CA GLU A 55 -10.40 7.28 1.67
C GLU A 55 -11.85 7.78 1.67
N GLN A 56 -12.83 6.89 1.89
CA GLN A 56 -14.24 7.28 2.02
C GLN A 56 -14.46 8.24 3.19
N ARG A 57 -13.84 7.94 4.34
CA ARG A 57 -13.94 8.79 5.52
C ARG A 57 -13.29 10.16 5.29
N LEU A 58 -12.16 10.21 4.59
CA LEU A 58 -11.49 11.44 4.20
C LEU A 58 -12.41 12.30 3.32
N ALA A 59 -12.98 11.71 2.25
CA ALA A 59 -13.88 12.42 1.35
C ALA A 59 -15.13 12.99 2.07
N ALA A 60 -15.67 12.26 3.05
CA ALA A 60 -16.78 12.74 3.87
C ALA A 60 -16.38 13.94 4.76
N LEU A 61 -15.18 13.88 5.35
CA LEU A 61 -14.64 14.97 6.17
C LEU A 61 -14.33 16.22 5.33
N GLU A 62 -13.72 16.04 4.15
CA GLU A 62 -13.45 17.12 3.19
C GLU A 62 -14.74 17.79 2.72
N SER A 63 -15.75 17.00 2.38
CA SER A 63 -17.08 17.52 2.00
C SER A 63 -17.68 18.36 3.13
N ARG A 64 -17.64 17.86 4.36
CA ARG A 64 -18.13 18.58 5.54
C ARG A 64 -17.35 19.88 5.77
N ALA A 65 -16.02 19.85 5.65
CA ALA A 65 -15.17 21.03 5.80
C ALA A 65 -15.50 22.09 4.73
N ALA A 66 -15.72 21.67 3.48
CA ALA A 66 -16.11 22.56 2.38
C ALA A 66 -17.50 23.18 2.57
N THR A 67 -18.38 22.55 3.37
CA THR A 67 -19.73 23.07 3.65
C THR A 67 -19.76 24.05 4.83
N ILE A 68 -18.66 24.20 5.58
CA ILE A 68 -18.56 25.21 6.65
C ILE A 68 -18.34 26.58 5.98
N PRO A 69 -19.30 27.53 6.05
CA PRO A 69 -19.14 28.83 5.44
C PRO A 69 -18.24 29.70 6.34
N GLY A 70 -17.11 30.15 5.79
CA GLY A 70 -16.32 31.26 6.33
C GLY A 70 -15.17 30.85 7.24
N ASP A 71 -13.95 30.84 6.68
CA ASP A 71 -12.81 31.37 7.40
C ASP A 71 -12.15 32.44 6.50
N PRO A 72 -12.41 33.74 6.73
CA PRO A 72 -11.87 34.83 5.91
C PRO A 72 -10.38 35.14 6.17
N GLU A 73 -9.67 34.36 7.00
CA GLU A 73 -8.29 34.63 7.46
C GLU A 73 -7.31 33.48 7.12
N ARG A 74 -7.33 32.99 5.87
CA ARG A 74 -6.26 32.15 5.32
C ARG A 74 -5.77 32.64 3.96
#